data_AF-A0A1T5CDY6-F1
#
_entry.id   AF-A0A1T5CDY6-F1
#
_cell.length_a   1.000
_cell.length_b   1.000
_cell.length_c   1.000
_cell.angle_alpha   90.00
_cell.angle_beta   90.00
_cell.angle_gamma   90.00
#
_symmetry.space_group_name_H-M   'P 1'
#
loop_
_entity.id
_entity.type
_entity.pdbx_description
1 polymer ?
#
loop_
_entity_poly.entity_id
_entity_poly.type
_entity_poly.pdbx_seq_one_letter_code
_entity_poly.pdbx_strand_id
1 'polypeptide(L)'
;MPIAMLNSYLTDFLFIPVVAHISLTTVRVLFKKGATYRYALLPLLVAASVTAGVMELALPKISADYVFDVGDIFAYFSGALFFYYVHQRHVY
;
A
#
# COMPACT_ATOMS: atom_id res chain seq x y z
N MET A 1 7.26 24.36 3.60
CA MET A 1 6.06 23.84 4.29
C MET A 1 5.09 23.07 3.37
N PRO A 2 4.87 23.40 2.08
CA PRO A 2 4.04 22.55 1.20
C PRO A 2 4.67 21.20 0.81
N ILE A 3 6.00 21.18 0.67
CA ILE A 3 6.77 20.01 0.23
C ILE A 3 6.67 18.85 1.24
N ALA A 4 6.58 19.14 2.54
CA ALA A 4 6.52 18.10 3.58
C ALA A 4 5.18 17.36 3.58
N MET A 5 4.06 18.07 3.45
CA MET A 5 2.72 17.45 3.33
C MET A 5 2.56 16.70 2.03
N LEU A 6 3.07 17.23 0.91
CA LEU A 6 3.04 16.49 -0.35
C LEU A 6 3.85 15.18 -0.24
N ASN A 7 4.99 15.23 0.44
CA ASN A 7 5.84 14.06 0.66
C ASN A 7 5.19 13.01 1.59
N SER A 8 4.44 13.42 2.62
CA SER A 8 3.74 12.46 3.50
C SER A 8 2.68 11.68 2.71
N TYR A 9 1.76 12.37 2.04
CA TYR A 9 0.72 11.70 1.25
C TYR A 9 1.30 10.86 0.09
N LEU A 10 2.41 11.29 -0.54
CA LEU A 10 3.14 10.49 -1.52
C LEU A 10 3.71 9.21 -0.90
N THR A 11 4.24 9.30 0.32
CA THR A 11 4.79 8.15 1.04
C THR A 11 3.70 7.14 1.34
N ASP A 12 2.55 7.58 1.83
CA ASP A 12 1.41 6.71 2.13
C ASP A 12 0.78 6.11 0.86
N PHE A 13 0.70 6.90 -0.21
CA PHE A 13 0.27 6.40 -1.51
C PHE A 13 1.20 5.30 -2.06
N LEU A 14 2.53 5.47 -1.91
CA LEU A 14 3.51 4.52 -2.42
C LEU A 14 3.70 3.29 -1.53
N PHE A 15 3.28 3.36 -0.26
CA PHE A 15 3.45 2.28 0.70
C PHE A 15 2.86 0.95 0.21
N ILE A 16 1.57 0.93 -0.15
CA ILE A 16 0.89 -0.28 -0.63
C ILE A 16 1.49 -0.82 -1.94
N PRO A 17 1.72 0.00 -2.99
CA PRO A 17 2.40 -0.44 -4.20
C PRO A 17 3.76 -1.09 -3.97
N VAL A 18 4.60 -0.51 -3.09
CA VAL A 18 5.94 -1.02 -2.80
C VAL A 18 5.87 -2.37 -2.08
N VAL A 19 5.05 -2.46 -1.03
CA VAL A 19 4.85 -3.71 -0.27
C VAL A 19 4.27 -4.80 -1.18
N ALA A 20 3.26 -4.46 -1.98
CA ALA A 20 2.65 -5.38 -2.93
C ALA A 20 3.65 -5.84 -4.01
N HIS A 21 4.54 -4.97 -4.47
CA HIS A 21 5.58 -5.34 -5.46
C HIS A 21 6.59 -6.31 -4.88
N ILE A 22 7.12 -6.03 -3.68
CA ILE A 22 8.07 -6.92 -3.00
C ILE A 22 7.42 -8.28 -2.74
N SER A 23 6.18 -8.29 -2.24
CA SER A 23 5.42 -9.51 -1.99
C SER A 23 5.16 -10.30 -3.28
N LEU A 24 4.76 -9.62 -4.37
CA LEU A 24 4.53 -10.26 -5.66
C LEU A 24 5.80 -10.92 -6.20
N THR A 25 6.92 -10.20 -6.16
CA THR A 25 8.23 -10.71 -6.60
C THR A 25 8.65 -11.91 -5.75
N THR A 26 8.43 -11.84 -4.44
CA THR A 26 8.69 -12.96 -3.51
C THR A 26 7.84 -14.18 -3.87
N VAL A 27 6.55 -14.01 -4.13
CA VAL A 27 5.66 -15.11 -4.54
C VAL A 27 6.06 -15.71 -5.89
N ARG A 28 6.44 -14.87 -6.86
CA ARG A 28 6.87 -15.34 -8.19
C ARG A 28 8.16 -16.15 -8.11
N VAL A 29 9.14 -15.66 -7.35
CA VAL A 29 10.49 -16.25 -7.27
C VAL A 29 10.53 -17.42 -6.29
N LEU A 30 10.13 -17.21 -5.04
CA LEU A 30 10.28 -18.23 -3.98
C LEU A 30 9.22 -19.33 -4.08
N PHE A 31 7.98 -18.97 -4.42
CA PHE A 31 6.87 -19.93 -4.50
C PHE A 31 6.64 -20.46 -5.92
N LYS A 32 7.53 -20.15 -6.87
CA LYS A 32 7.53 -20.65 -8.25
C LYS A 32 6.18 -20.52 -8.97
N LYS A 33 5.38 -19.51 -8.62
CA LYS A 33 4.07 -19.24 -9.25
C LYS A 33 4.19 -18.74 -10.71
N GLY A 34 5.41 -18.41 -11.15
CA GLY A 34 5.71 -17.96 -12.50
C GLY A 34 5.42 -16.47 -12.71
N ALA A 35 6.01 -15.90 -13.77
CA ALA A 35 5.92 -14.46 -14.09
C ALA A 35 4.49 -13.97 -14.39
N THR A 36 3.57 -14.88 -14.73
CA THR A 36 2.17 -14.57 -15.04
C THR A 36 1.31 -14.37 -13.80
N TYR A 37 1.79 -14.74 -12.61
CA TYR A 37 1.03 -14.57 -11.37
C TYR A 37 0.80 -13.08 -11.08
N ARG A 38 -0.45 -12.72 -10.76
CA ARG A 38 -0.90 -11.36 -10.46
C ARG A 38 -1.82 -11.39 -9.25
N TYR A 39 -1.82 -10.30 -8.49
CA TYR A 39 -2.75 -10.19 -7.37
C TYR A 39 -4.16 -9.87 -7.86
N ALA A 40 -5.14 -10.56 -7.28
CA ALA A 40 -6.51 -10.09 -7.34
C ALA A 40 -6.65 -8.79 -6.56
N LEU A 41 -7.68 -8.00 -6.85
CA LEU A 41 -7.91 -6.72 -6.19
C LEU A 41 -8.18 -6.88 -4.68
N LEU A 42 -8.91 -7.93 -4.29
CA LEU A 42 -9.30 -8.14 -2.89
C LEU A 42 -8.11 -8.24 -1.92
N PRO A 43 -7.06 -9.06 -2.15
CA PRO A 43 -5.86 -9.06 -1.32
C PRO A 43 -5.20 -7.68 -1.15
N LEU A 44 -5.19 -6.85 -2.21
CA LEU A 44 -4.62 -5.50 -2.16
C LEU A 44 -5.48 -4.55 -1.32
N LEU A 45 -6.81 -4.65 -1.44
CA LEU A 45 -7.74 -3.89 -0.60
C LEU A 45 -7.67 -4.32 0.86
N VAL A 46 -7.50 -5.62 1.13
CA VAL A 46 -7.29 -6.12 2.50
C VAL A 46 -5.98 -5.56 3.08
N ALA A 47 -4.90 -5.55 2.30
CA ALA A 47 -3.64 -4.96 2.73
C ALA A 47 -3.80 -3.46 3.06
N ALA A 48 -4.47 -2.69 2.18
CA ALA A 48 -4.76 -1.28 2.45
C ALA A 48 -5.63 -1.07 3.70
N SER A 49 -6.68 -1.87 3.89
CA SER A 49 -7.53 -1.81 5.09
C SER A 49 -6.77 -2.12 6.37
N VAL A 50 -5.89 -3.14 6.35
CA VAL A 50 -5.07 -3.50 7.51
C VAL A 50 -4.07 -2.39 7.82
N THR A 51 -3.39 -1.84 6.80
CA THR A 51 -2.45 -0.72 6.98
C THR A 51 -3.15 0.51 7.54
N ALA A 52 -4.25 0.94 6.93
CA ALA A 52 -5.05 2.07 7.41
C ALA A 52 -5.55 1.83 8.84
N GLY A 53 -6.04 0.63 9.17
CA GLY A 53 -6.47 0.31 10.52
C GLY A 53 -5.34 0.35 11.54
N VAL A 54 -4.14 -0.10 11.19
CA VAL A 54 -2.98 -0.05 12.09
C VAL A 54 -2.47 1.38 12.25
N MET A 55 -2.21 2.08 11.14
CA MET A 55 -1.60 3.41 11.15
C MET A 55 -2.54 4.48 11.69
N GLU A 56 -3.81 4.43 11.30
CA GLU A 56 -4.77 5.50 11.63
C GLU A 56 -5.62 5.19 12.87
N LEU A 57 -5.90 3.91 13.17
CA LEU A 57 -6.81 3.57 14.28
C LEU A 57 -6.12 2.98 15.50
N ALA A 58 -5.01 2.24 15.30
CA ALA A 58 -4.31 1.58 16.40
C ALA A 58 -3.17 2.44 16.95
N LEU A 59 -2.28 2.96 16.09
CA LEU A 59 -1.10 3.71 16.52
C LEU A 59 -1.40 5.02 17.27
N PRO A 60 -2.42 5.83 16.90
CA PRO A 60 -2.75 7.05 17.65
C PRO A 60 -3.20 6.78 19.10
N LYS A 61 -3.61 5.55 19.41
CA LYS A 61 -3.93 5.13 20.78
C LYS A 61 -2.71 4.75 21.60
N ILE A 62 -1.56 4.55 20.96
CA ILE A 62 -0.32 4.05 21.56
C ILE A 62 0.73 5.16 21.65
N SER A 63 0.85 6.01 20.61
CA SER A 63 1.76 7.16 20.61
C SER A 63 1.03 8.42 20.12
N ALA A 64 1.36 9.55 20.76
CA ALA A 64 0.87 10.87 20.37
C ALA A 64 1.49 11.40 19.07
N ASP A 65 2.50 10.71 18.53
CA ASP A 65 3.16 11.07 17.26
C ASP A 65 2.30 10.74 16.03
N TYR A 66 1.28 9.90 16.19
CA TYR A 66 0.37 9.50 15.11
C TYR A 66 -0.96 10.22 15.28
N VAL A 67 -1.42 10.86 14.21
CA VAL A 67 -2.69 11.58 14.15
C VAL A 67 -3.57 10.86 13.16
N PHE A 68 -4.84 10.65 13.53
CA PHE A 68 -5.82 10.11 12.61
C PHE A 68 -6.03 11.07 11.42
N ASP A 69 -5.62 10.65 10.23
CA ASP A 69 -5.79 11.36 8.96
C ASP A 69 -6.54 10.49 7.94
N VAL A 70 -7.73 10.95 7.55
CA VAL A 70 -8.55 10.30 6.53
C VAL A 70 -7.88 10.36 5.15
N GLY A 71 -7.04 11.36 4.90
CA GLY A 71 -6.25 11.48 3.67
C GLY A 71 -5.29 10.31 3.48
N ASP A 72 -4.66 9.83 4.55
CA ASP A 72 -3.72 8.71 4.52
C ASP A 72 -4.45 7.39 4.21
N ILE A 73 -5.66 7.23 4.74
CA ILE A 73 -6.57 6.13 4.35
C ILE A 73 -6.79 6.17 2.84
N PHE A 74 -7.22 7.30 2.28
CA PHE A 74 -7.42 7.43 0.83
C PHE A 74 -6.14 7.19 0.03
N ALA A 75 -4.98 7.61 0.54
CA ALA A 75 -3.68 7.38 -0.08
C ALA A 75 -3.37 5.88 -0.17
N TYR A 76 -3.53 5.12 0.92
CA TYR A 76 -3.32 3.66 0.93
C TYR A 76 -4.24 2.92 -0.06
N PHE A 77 -5.54 3.27 -0.09
CA PHE A 77 -6.48 2.67 -1.03
C PHE A 77 -6.16 3.06 -2.48
N SER A 78 -5.80 4.32 -2.73
CA SER A 78 -5.39 4.78 -4.06
C SER A 78 -4.12 4.06 -4.54
N GLY A 79 -3.17 3.82 -3.63
CA GLY A 79 -1.99 3.01 -3.89
C GLY A 79 -2.34 1.57 -4.27
N ALA A 80 -3.27 0.94 -3.57
CA ALA A 80 -3.76 -0.40 -3.92
C ALA A 80 -4.37 -0.45 -5.34
N LEU A 81 -5.20 0.54 -5.67
CA LEU A 81 -5.81 0.66 -7.00
C LEU A 81 -4.75 0.93 -8.08
N PHE A 82 -3.80 1.82 -7.81
CA PHE A 82 -2.68 2.11 -8.72
C PHE A 82 -1.87 0.86 -9.00
N PHE A 83 -1.53 0.09 -7.96
CA PHE A 83 -0.82 -1.16 -8.14
C PHE A 83 -1.60 -2.14 -9.02
N TYR A 84 -2.91 -2.26 -8.79
CA TYR A 84 -3.77 -3.18 -9.52
C TYR A 84 -3.97 -2.79 -11.00
N TYR A 85 -4.26 -1.52 -11.30
CA TYR A 85 -4.58 -1.10 -12.67
C TYR A 85 -3.36 -0.73 -13.49
N VAL A 86 -2.29 -0.21 -12.86
CA VAL A 86 -1.14 0.35 -13.56
C VAL A 86 0.10 -0.51 -13.35
N HIS A 87 0.54 -0.70 -12.09
CA HIS A 87 1.86 -1.25 -11.81
C HIS A 87 1.99 -2.74 -12.18
N GLN A 88 1.06 -3.59 -11.71
CA GLN A 88 1.17 -5.05 -11.92
C GLN A 88 1.09 -5.48 -13.39
N ARG A 89 0.60 -4.60 -14.28
CA ARG A 89 0.55 -4.86 -15.72
C ARG A 89 1.93 -4.73 -16.38
N HIS A 90 2.83 -3.96 -15.78
CA HIS A 90 4.19 -3.69 -16.27
C HIS A 90 5.26 -4.56 -15.59
N VAL A 91 4.92 -5.32 -14.56
CA VAL A 91 5.83 -6.28 -13.94
C VAL A 91 5.83 -7.56 -14.78
N TYR A 92 6.68 -7.58 -15.81
CA TYR A 92 6.99 -8.74 -16.64
C TYR A 92 8.00 -9.65 -15.95
#